data_AF-A0A1P8WZX3-F1
#
_entry.id   AF-A0A1P8WZX3-F1
#
_cell.length_a   1.000
_cell.length_b   1.000
_cell.length_c   1.000
_cell.angle_alpha   90.00
_cell.angle_beta   90.00
_cell.angle_gamma   90.00
#
_symmetry.space_group_name_H-M   'P 1'
#
loop_
_entity.id
_entity.type
_entity.pdbx_description
1 polymer ?
#
loop_
_entity_poly.entity_id
_entity_poly.type
_entity_poly.pdbx_seq_one_letter_code
_entity_poly.pdbx_strand_id
1 'polypeptide(L)'
;MTRTLLPLFLSGGMLMLAACGDSADKAAPEEKASVAPATDAEPAPPPPAPEPTPAEEYQPDPAMKPPAAVEAGIGSGEKAIPAAIQGRWALNAADCPKRPGTDLTALVIDAANLRFHESHGELARVRERSANRIVADYKFSGEGMDWDRLMMLSIADGGKTLVRRDYGEGAAANAMRYTRCAA
;
A
#
# COMPACT_ATOMS: atom_id res chain seq x y z
N MET A 1 -43.53 14.29 31.09
CA MET A 1 -44.54 13.20 31.23
C MET A 1 -44.53 12.50 29.87
N THR A 2 -44.05 11.26 29.69
CA THR A 2 -44.40 10.03 30.41
C THR A 2 -43.23 9.03 30.30
N ARG A 3 -42.98 8.29 31.39
CA ARG A 3 -41.97 7.23 31.55
C ARG A 3 -42.48 5.94 30.92
N THR A 4 -41.58 5.13 30.34
CA THR A 4 -41.74 3.66 30.35
C THR A 4 -40.37 2.99 30.52
N LEU A 5 -40.30 2.13 31.53
CA LEU A 5 -39.16 1.29 31.93
C LEU A 5 -39.19 -0.08 31.22
N LEU A 6 -37.98 -0.63 30.96
CA LEU A 6 -37.44 -2.03 31.02
C LEU A 6 -38.37 -3.26 30.85
N PRO A 7 -37.88 -4.40 30.29
CA PRO A 7 -36.92 -5.26 31.01
C PRO A 7 -35.79 -5.93 30.22
N LEU A 8 -34.73 -6.18 31.00
CA LEU A 8 -33.64 -7.15 30.93
C LEU A 8 -34.05 -8.55 30.41
N PHE A 9 -33.20 -9.21 29.60
CA PHE A 9 -33.06 -10.67 29.61
C PHE A 9 -31.57 -11.05 29.55
N LEU A 10 -31.14 -11.75 30.60
CA LEU A 10 -29.87 -12.43 30.80
C LEU A 10 -30.07 -13.91 30.43
N SER A 11 -29.18 -14.52 29.64
CA SER A 11 -28.89 -15.97 29.54
C SER A 11 -27.72 -16.11 28.54
N GLY A 12 -26.53 -16.64 28.83
CA GLY A 12 -26.16 -17.72 29.75
C GLY A 12 -25.89 -18.98 28.91
N GLY A 13 -24.63 -19.26 28.58
CA GLY A 13 -24.27 -20.46 27.80
C GLY A 13 -22.76 -20.64 27.62
N MET A 14 -22.08 -21.08 28.68
CA MET A 14 -20.72 -21.63 28.65
C MET A 14 -20.83 -23.15 28.43
N LEU A 15 -20.10 -23.71 27.47
CA LEU A 15 -19.81 -25.15 27.36
C LEU A 15 -18.32 -25.34 27.08
N MET A 16 -17.62 -25.85 28.09
CA MET A 16 -16.30 -26.48 28.02
C MET A 16 -16.47 -27.97 27.70
N LEU A 17 -15.51 -28.59 27.01
CA LEU A 17 -15.00 -29.98 27.15
C LEU A 17 -13.92 -30.18 26.06
N ALA A 18 -12.62 -30.26 26.38
CA ALA A 18 -11.86 -31.42 26.90
C ALA A 18 -11.14 -32.22 25.79
N ALA A 19 -9.80 -32.13 25.76
CA ALA A 19 -8.90 -33.18 25.28
C ALA A 19 -7.50 -32.97 25.87
N CYS A 20 -7.28 -33.47 27.09
CA CYS A 20 -5.95 -33.80 27.59
C CYS A 20 -5.65 -35.24 27.14
N GLY A 21 -4.58 -35.43 26.37
CA GLY A 21 -3.93 -36.72 26.17
C GLY A 21 -2.57 -36.65 26.83
N ASP A 22 -2.53 -36.96 28.11
CA ASP A 22 -1.31 -37.23 28.90
C ASP A 22 -1.01 -38.72 28.76
N SER A 23 0.22 -39.08 28.42
CA SER A 23 0.69 -40.46 28.48
C SER A 23 2.15 -40.43 28.90
N ALA A 24 2.34 -40.33 30.21
CA ALA A 24 3.57 -40.70 30.87
C ALA A 24 3.60 -42.22 31.05
N ASP A 25 4.58 -42.89 30.47
CA ASP A 25 5.01 -44.23 30.89
C ASP A 25 6.52 -44.21 31.22
N LYS A 26 6.84 -44.95 32.27
CA LYS A 26 8.04 -44.89 33.13
C LYS A 26 9.35 -45.43 32.52
N ALA A 27 10.45 -44.97 33.13
CA ALA A 27 11.86 -45.41 33.09
C ALA A 27 12.08 -46.94 33.26
N ALA A 28 13.22 -47.59 32.94
CA ALA A 28 14.67 -47.29 32.99
C ALA A 28 15.46 -48.40 32.20
N PRO A 29 16.80 -48.61 32.25
CA PRO A 29 17.93 -47.85 32.80
C PRO A 29 19.13 -47.67 31.82
N GLU A 30 20.17 -46.98 32.33
CA GLU A 30 21.48 -46.61 31.74
C GLU A 30 22.19 -47.64 30.83
N GLU A 31 22.76 -47.14 29.73
CA GLU A 31 24.10 -47.58 29.26
C GLU A 31 24.89 -46.35 28.80
N LYS A 32 26.06 -46.15 29.44
CA LYS A 32 26.98 -45.06 29.16
C LYS A 32 27.69 -45.30 27.83
N ALA A 33 27.41 -44.48 26.83
CA ALA A 33 28.29 -44.29 25.68
C ALA A 33 28.73 -42.82 25.63
N SER A 34 30.01 -42.60 25.93
CA SER A 34 30.70 -41.34 25.80
C SER A 34 30.69 -40.88 24.34
N VAL A 35 29.94 -39.82 24.04
CA VAL A 35 30.07 -39.06 22.80
C VAL A 35 30.39 -37.62 23.19
N ALA A 36 31.48 -37.09 22.60
CA ALA A 36 31.96 -35.74 22.80
C ALA A 36 30.84 -34.69 22.57
N PRO A 37 30.87 -33.53 23.25
CA PRO A 37 29.93 -32.46 22.94
C PRO A 37 30.25 -31.95 21.52
N ALA A 38 29.37 -32.28 20.56
CA ALA A 38 29.21 -31.46 19.39
C ALA A 38 28.69 -30.11 19.87
N THR A 39 29.45 -29.06 19.62
CA THR A 39 29.02 -27.67 19.80
C THR A 39 27.72 -27.45 19.04
N ASP A 40 26.62 -27.24 19.75
CA ASP A 40 25.42 -26.60 19.23
C ASP A 40 25.81 -25.20 18.77
N ALA A 41 26.09 -25.07 17.48
CA ALA A 41 26.09 -23.77 16.83
C ALA A 41 24.62 -23.41 16.58
N GLU A 42 24.08 -22.55 17.45
CA GLU A 42 22.79 -21.92 17.25
C GLU A 42 22.75 -21.30 15.83
N PRO A 43 21.73 -21.60 15.00
CA PRO A 43 21.60 -20.97 13.68
C PRO A 43 21.56 -19.47 13.87
N ALA A 44 22.48 -18.75 13.23
CA ALA A 44 22.49 -17.30 13.26
C ALA A 44 21.10 -16.78 12.82
N PRO A 45 20.55 -15.78 13.52
CA PRO A 45 19.29 -15.18 13.11
C PRO A 45 19.40 -14.70 11.66
N PRO A 46 18.32 -14.82 10.85
CA PRO A 46 18.32 -14.29 9.50
C PRO A 46 18.70 -12.81 9.53
N PRO A 47 19.44 -12.31 8.53
CA PRO A 47 19.79 -10.90 8.46
C PRO A 47 18.52 -10.06 8.59
N PRO A 48 18.57 -8.91 9.27
CA PRO A 48 17.42 -8.02 9.36
C PRO A 48 16.91 -7.73 7.95
N ALA A 49 15.60 -7.85 7.76
CA ALA A 49 14.96 -7.43 6.52
C ALA A 49 15.40 -5.98 6.23
N PRO A 50 15.77 -5.64 4.98
CA PRO A 50 16.23 -4.30 4.67
C PRO A 50 15.14 -3.30 5.07
N GLU A 51 15.53 -2.35 5.93
CA GLU A 51 14.71 -1.18 6.20
C GLU A 51 14.40 -0.49 4.85
N PRO A 52 13.19 0.06 4.65
CA PRO A 52 12.86 0.73 3.41
C PRO A 52 13.83 1.90 3.22
N THR A 53 14.76 1.76 2.28
CA THR A 53 15.58 2.86 1.81
C THR A 53 14.65 4.02 1.47
N PRO A 54 14.97 5.27 1.89
CA PRO A 54 14.25 6.44 1.40
C PRO A 54 14.14 6.29 -0.11
N ALA A 55 12.91 6.28 -0.65
CA ALA A 55 12.70 6.11 -2.08
C ALA A 55 13.58 7.13 -2.79
N GLU A 56 14.61 6.64 -3.48
CA GLU A 56 15.63 7.47 -4.10
C GLU A 56 14.92 8.50 -4.99
N GLU A 57 15.23 9.77 -4.77
CA GLU A 57 14.54 10.86 -5.45
C GLU A 57 14.80 10.75 -6.94
N TYR A 58 13.74 10.63 -7.75
CA TYR A 58 13.89 10.55 -9.20
C TYR A 58 14.43 11.88 -9.72
N GLN A 59 15.47 11.81 -10.56
CA GLN A 59 16.03 12.95 -11.27
C GLN A 59 15.53 12.93 -12.72
N PRO A 60 14.64 13.87 -13.12
CA PRO A 60 14.14 13.92 -14.49
C PRO A 60 15.25 14.22 -15.49
N ASP A 61 15.33 13.40 -16.55
CA ASP A 61 16.10 13.75 -17.74
C ASP A 61 15.34 14.81 -18.56
N PRO A 62 15.86 16.06 -18.67
CA PRO A 62 15.20 17.12 -19.43
C PRO A 62 15.13 16.84 -20.94
N ALA A 63 15.95 15.93 -21.48
CA ALA A 63 15.88 15.53 -22.88
C ALA A 63 14.69 14.60 -23.16
N MET A 64 14.20 13.88 -22.14
CA MET A 64 13.10 12.93 -22.28
C MET A 64 11.73 13.62 -22.16
N LYS A 65 11.20 14.05 -23.30
CA LYS A 65 9.87 14.68 -23.40
C LYS A 65 8.73 13.66 -23.21
N PRO A 66 7.57 14.06 -22.65
CA PRO A 66 6.36 13.25 -22.61
C PRO A 66 5.96 12.78 -24.03
N PRO A 67 5.32 11.59 -24.16
CA PRO A 67 4.89 11.10 -25.45
C PRO A 67 3.66 11.88 -25.96
N ALA A 68 3.60 12.08 -27.28
CA ALA A 68 2.48 12.77 -27.91
C ALA A 68 1.14 12.02 -27.74
N ALA A 69 1.19 10.69 -27.77
CA ALA A 69 0.05 9.80 -27.57
C ALA A 69 0.35 8.75 -26.51
N VAL A 70 -0.70 8.16 -25.94
CA VAL A 70 -0.62 7.04 -25.01
C VAL A 70 0.01 5.83 -25.70
N GLU A 71 0.98 5.19 -25.05
CA GLU A 71 1.64 4.01 -25.61
C GLU A 71 0.69 2.80 -25.71
N ALA A 72 0.94 1.92 -26.67
CA ALA A 72 0.19 0.67 -26.78
C ALA A 72 0.38 -0.22 -25.54
N GLY A 73 -0.73 -0.82 -25.08
CA GLY A 73 -0.75 -1.78 -23.97
C GLY A 73 -0.75 -1.17 -22.57
N ILE A 74 -0.87 0.17 -22.46
CA ILE A 74 -1.05 0.87 -21.18
C ILE A 74 -2.21 0.27 -20.38
N GLY A 75 -2.02 0.18 -19.06
CA GLY A 75 -3.00 -0.41 -18.15
C GLY A 75 -2.90 -1.92 -18.00
N SER A 76 -1.95 -2.58 -18.67
CA SER A 76 -1.75 -4.03 -18.58
C SER A 76 -0.30 -4.42 -18.27
N GLY A 77 -0.12 -5.50 -17.51
CA GLY A 77 1.20 -6.07 -17.18
C GLY A 77 2.18 -5.04 -16.62
N GLU A 78 3.37 -4.97 -17.23
CA GLU A 78 4.43 -4.02 -16.86
C GLU A 78 4.13 -2.57 -17.24
N LYS A 79 3.09 -2.33 -18.06
CA LYS A 79 2.59 -1.01 -18.42
C LYS A 79 1.37 -0.58 -17.61
N ALA A 80 1.08 -1.28 -16.51
CA ALA A 80 0.06 -0.90 -15.54
C ALA A 80 0.68 -0.24 -14.31
N ILE A 81 -0.09 0.65 -13.68
CA ILE A 81 0.20 1.14 -12.33
C ILE A 81 0.26 -0.07 -11.38
N PRO A 82 1.32 -0.23 -10.57
CA PRO A 82 1.46 -1.36 -9.65
C PRO A 82 0.25 -1.53 -8.73
N ALA A 83 -0.17 -2.78 -8.50
CA ALA A 83 -1.35 -3.09 -7.69
C ALA A 83 -1.30 -2.52 -6.26
N ALA A 84 -0.10 -2.42 -5.66
CA ALA A 84 0.07 -1.83 -4.34
C ALA A 84 -0.25 -0.32 -4.28
N ILE A 85 -0.14 0.37 -5.43
CA ILE A 85 -0.44 1.81 -5.59
C ILE A 85 -1.91 2.04 -5.91
N GLN A 86 -2.58 1.06 -6.54
CA GLN A 86 -4.00 1.15 -6.86
C GLN A 86 -4.88 1.22 -5.61
N GLY A 87 -6.06 1.82 -5.77
CA GLY A 87 -7.05 2.03 -4.72
C GLY A 87 -7.38 3.50 -4.50
N ARG A 88 -8.04 3.77 -3.37
CA ARG A 88 -8.45 5.13 -2.98
C ARG A 88 -7.56 5.66 -1.85
N TRP A 89 -7.14 6.89 -2.01
CA TRP A 89 -6.23 7.62 -1.14
C TRP A 89 -6.80 9.01 -0.85
N ALA A 90 -6.40 9.66 0.24
CA ALA A 90 -6.79 11.05 0.51
C ALA A 90 -5.68 11.83 1.24
N LEU A 91 -5.48 13.11 0.90
CA LEU A 91 -4.58 13.98 1.67
C LEU A 91 -5.17 14.27 3.06
N ASN A 92 -6.48 14.50 3.11
CA ASN A 92 -7.23 14.59 4.35
C ASN A 92 -7.98 13.29 4.56
N ALA A 93 -7.61 12.52 5.59
CA ALA A 93 -8.27 11.25 5.92
C ALA A 93 -9.79 11.39 6.16
N ALA A 94 -10.29 12.59 6.53
CA ALA A 94 -11.72 12.86 6.67
C ALA A 94 -12.49 12.81 5.32
N ASP A 95 -11.80 12.83 4.18
CA ASP A 95 -12.41 12.63 2.87
C ASP A 95 -12.54 11.15 2.49
N CYS A 96 -11.89 10.24 3.23
CA CYS A 96 -12.02 8.81 2.97
C CYS A 96 -13.46 8.27 3.04
N PRO A 97 -14.31 8.63 4.01
CA PRO A 97 -15.70 8.14 4.02
C PRO A 97 -16.65 8.96 3.13
N LYS A 98 -16.20 10.07 2.52
CA LYS A 98 -17.06 10.95 1.73
C LYS A 98 -17.43 10.34 0.39
N ARG A 99 -18.60 10.73 -0.12
CA ARG A 99 -19.08 10.32 -1.44
C ARG A 99 -18.23 10.97 -2.53
N PRO A 100 -17.94 10.26 -3.64
CA PRO A 100 -17.28 10.86 -4.80
C PRO A 100 -17.93 12.18 -5.22
N GLY A 101 -17.11 13.21 -5.43
CA GLY A 101 -17.55 14.58 -5.76
C GLY A 101 -17.76 15.49 -4.54
N THR A 102 -17.69 14.96 -3.33
CA THR A 102 -17.66 15.75 -2.07
C THR A 102 -16.34 15.61 -1.31
N ASP A 103 -15.45 14.77 -1.85
CA ASP A 103 -14.15 14.36 -1.34
C ASP A 103 -13.02 15.16 -2.00
N LEU A 104 -12.84 16.40 -1.54
CA LEU A 104 -11.96 17.39 -2.17
C LEU A 104 -10.48 16.96 -2.28
N THR A 105 -10.03 16.04 -1.44
CA THR A 105 -8.63 15.57 -1.44
C THR A 105 -8.45 14.11 -1.84
N ALA A 106 -9.53 13.43 -2.25
CA ALA A 106 -9.45 12.03 -2.63
C ALA A 106 -8.75 11.85 -3.99
N LEU A 107 -7.93 10.82 -4.07
CA LEU A 107 -7.26 10.34 -5.26
C LEU A 107 -7.60 8.86 -5.45
N VAL A 108 -8.26 8.54 -6.55
CA VAL A 108 -8.57 7.16 -6.96
C VAL A 108 -7.62 6.74 -8.07
N ILE A 109 -6.98 5.60 -7.89
CA ILE A 109 -5.96 5.08 -8.81
C ILE A 109 -6.37 3.67 -9.25
N ASP A 110 -6.53 3.48 -10.55
CA ASP A 110 -6.70 2.15 -11.16
C ASP A 110 -5.44 1.76 -11.96
N ALA A 111 -5.52 0.72 -12.79
CA ALA A 111 -4.35 0.23 -13.55
C ALA A 111 -3.78 1.24 -14.56
N ALA A 112 -4.58 2.22 -15.00
CA ALA A 112 -4.18 3.20 -16.02
C ALA A 112 -4.55 4.65 -15.68
N ASN A 113 -5.38 4.89 -14.67
CA ASN A 113 -5.97 6.20 -14.45
C ASN A 113 -5.79 6.70 -13.03
N LEU A 114 -5.65 8.02 -12.91
CA LEU A 114 -5.79 8.79 -11.69
C LEU A 114 -7.01 9.68 -11.80
N ARG A 115 -7.84 9.73 -10.75
CA ARG A 115 -8.97 10.64 -10.65
C ARG A 115 -8.90 11.37 -9.32
N PHE A 116 -8.91 12.70 -9.34
CA PHE A 116 -8.96 13.53 -8.15
C PHE A 116 -9.68 14.83 -8.45
N HIS A 117 -10.57 15.26 -7.54
CA HIS A 117 -11.42 16.44 -7.73
C HIS A 117 -12.11 16.43 -9.12
N GLU A 118 -11.82 17.43 -9.96
CA GLU A 118 -12.34 17.60 -11.32
C GLU A 118 -11.35 17.16 -12.41
N SER A 119 -10.22 16.55 -12.02
CA SER A 119 -9.14 16.16 -12.92
C SER A 119 -9.07 14.65 -13.12
N HIS A 120 -8.76 14.26 -14.36
CA HIS A 120 -8.47 12.89 -14.77
C HIS A 120 -7.10 12.82 -15.43
N GLY A 121 -6.26 11.90 -14.96
CA GLY A 121 -4.96 11.60 -15.55
C GLY A 121 -4.93 10.21 -16.13
N GLU A 122 -4.56 10.09 -17.39
CA GLU A 122 -4.30 8.83 -18.08
C GLU A 122 -2.80 8.56 -18.11
N LEU A 123 -2.39 7.35 -17.70
CA LEU A 123 -1.02 6.87 -17.80
C LEU A 123 -0.61 6.83 -19.27
N ALA A 124 0.41 7.58 -19.67
CA ALA A 124 0.83 7.66 -21.06
C ALA A 124 2.03 6.76 -21.37
N ARG A 125 2.99 6.71 -20.45
CA ARG A 125 4.22 5.92 -20.55
C ARG A 125 4.80 5.63 -19.17
N VAL A 126 5.22 4.39 -18.95
CA VAL A 126 5.98 3.98 -17.78
C VAL A 126 7.48 4.21 -18.05
N ARG A 127 8.16 4.98 -17.19
CA ARG A 127 9.61 5.22 -17.28
C ARG A 127 10.40 4.28 -16.37
N GLU A 128 9.94 4.13 -15.13
CA GLU A 128 10.50 3.21 -14.14
C GLU A 128 9.37 2.56 -13.36
N ARG A 129 9.54 1.29 -12.97
CA ARG A 129 8.53 0.55 -12.22
C ARG A 129 9.15 -0.47 -11.27
N SER A 130 8.55 -0.58 -10.10
CA SER A 130 8.70 -1.68 -9.17
C SER A 130 7.34 -2.02 -8.55
N ALA A 131 7.26 -3.02 -7.66
CA ALA A 131 6.01 -3.39 -7.01
C ALA A 131 5.36 -2.24 -6.21
N ASN A 132 6.17 -1.33 -5.66
CA ASN A 132 5.75 -0.27 -4.75
C ASN A 132 6.07 1.15 -5.24
N ARG A 133 6.58 1.30 -6.48
CA ARG A 133 6.95 2.60 -7.07
C ARG A 133 6.70 2.61 -8.57
N ILE A 134 6.29 3.75 -9.10
CA ILE A 134 6.25 4.02 -10.53
C ILE A 134 6.67 5.46 -10.79
N VAL A 135 7.48 5.66 -11.83
CA VAL A 135 7.74 6.96 -12.44
C VAL A 135 7.18 6.91 -13.85
N ALA A 136 6.28 7.85 -14.18
CA ALA A 136 5.55 7.79 -15.43
C ALA A 136 5.12 9.18 -15.94
N ASP A 137 4.91 9.25 -17.24
CA ASP A 137 4.24 10.36 -17.91
C ASP A 137 2.73 10.12 -17.89
N TYR A 138 1.97 11.16 -17.56
CA TYR A 138 0.51 11.18 -17.57
C TYR A 138 0.01 12.29 -18.47
N LYS A 139 -1.08 12.03 -19.21
CA LYS A 139 -1.87 13.07 -19.88
C LYS A 139 -3.05 13.40 -18.98
N PHE A 140 -3.08 14.61 -18.47
CA PHE A 140 -4.16 15.10 -17.61
C PHE A 140 -5.15 15.95 -18.40
N SER A 141 -6.40 15.91 -17.95
CA SER A 141 -7.48 16.82 -18.33
C SER A 141 -8.24 17.28 -17.09
N GLY A 142 -8.68 18.53 -17.05
CA GLY A 142 -9.44 19.12 -15.93
C GLY A 142 -9.67 20.61 -16.13
N GLU A 143 -10.79 21.14 -15.65
CA GLU A 143 -11.16 22.56 -15.74
C GLU A 143 -11.10 23.15 -17.18
N GLY A 144 -11.26 22.30 -18.20
CA GLY A 144 -11.18 22.70 -19.62
C GLY A 144 -9.76 22.82 -20.17
N MET A 145 -8.75 22.32 -19.45
CA MET A 145 -7.36 22.29 -19.89
C MET A 145 -6.83 20.85 -19.96
N ASP A 146 -5.90 20.64 -20.89
CA ASP A 146 -5.10 19.42 -20.98
C ASP A 146 -3.63 19.74 -20.73
N TRP A 147 -2.93 18.87 -20.01
CA TRP A 147 -1.49 19.03 -19.77
C TRP A 147 -0.78 17.70 -19.56
N ASP A 148 0.50 17.65 -19.89
CA ASP A 148 1.35 16.51 -19.56
C ASP A 148 1.98 16.69 -18.18
N ARG A 149 2.14 15.59 -17.44
CA ARG A 149 2.83 15.58 -16.15
C ARG A 149 3.68 14.33 -16.00
N LEU A 150 4.97 14.54 -15.75
CA LEU A 150 5.84 13.52 -15.18
C LEU A 150 5.61 13.44 -13.68
N MET A 151 5.38 12.23 -13.16
CA MET A 151 5.06 12.01 -11.76
C MET A 151 5.69 10.71 -11.24
N MET A 152 6.17 10.75 -10.00
CA MET A 152 6.52 9.58 -9.20
C MET A 152 5.40 9.30 -8.20
N LEU A 153 4.99 8.04 -8.12
CA LEU A 153 4.15 7.50 -7.05
C LEU A 153 4.93 6.41 -6.32
N SER A 154 4.97 6.46 -4.99
CA SER A 154 5.61 5.42 -4.18
C SER A 154 4.82 5.11 -2.91
N ILE A 155 4.85 3.85 -2.51
CA ILE A 155 4.26 3.39 -1.25
C ILE A 155 5.28 3.51 -0.12
N ALA A 156 4.84 4.07 0.99
CA ALA A 156 5.57 4.16 2.24
C ALA A 156 4.77 3.56 3.41
N ASP A 157 5.39 3.49 4.57
CA ASP A 157 4.75 3.14 5.85
C ASP A 157 4.00 1.79 5.80
N GLY A 158 4.58 0.82 5.09
CA GLY A 158 4.00 -0.52 4.91
C GLY A 158 2.64 -0.53 4.22
N GLY A 159 2.45 0.28 3.17
CA GLY A 159 1.19 0.30 2.40
C GLY A 159 0.18 1.36 2.82
N LYS A 160 0.44 2.08 3.92
CA LYS A 160 -0.51 3.02 4.52
C LYS A 160 -0.42 4.43 3.95
N THR A 161 0.71 4.76 3.32
CA THR A 161 0.95 6.08 2.75
C THR A 161 1.33 5.97 1.27
N LEU A 162 0.70 6.78 0.44
CA LEU A 162 1.12 7.05 -0.92
C LEU A 162 1.84 8.40 -0.95
N VAL A 163 3.08 8.40 -1.44
CA VAL A 163 3.85 9.61 -1.71
C VAL A 163 3.76 9.91 -3.20
N ARG A 164 3.30 11.11 -3.53
CA ARG A 164 3.23 11.64 -4.90
C ARG A 164 4.22 12.79 -5.05
N ARG A 165 5.05 12.74 -6.08
CA ARG A 165 5.93 13.85 -6.47
C ARG A 165 5.72 14.17 -7.94
N ASP A 166 5.41 15.42 -8.21
CA ASP A 166 5.21 15.96 -9.55
C ASP A 166 6.51 16.62 -10.01
N TYR A 167 6.80 16.53 -11.31
CA TYR A 167 8.00 17.10 -11.93
C TYR A 167 7.64 17.97 -13.13
N GLY A 168 8.56 18.86 -13.50
CA GLY A 168 8.40 19.80 -14.62
C GLY A 168 7.73 21.12 -14.22
N GLU A 169 7.46 21.95 -15.22
CA GLU A 169 6.89 23.29 -15.03
C GLU A 169 5.54 23.23 -14.31
N GLY A 170 5.31 24.16 -13.37
CA GLY A 170 4.08 24.21 -12.56
C GLY A 170 3.89 23.05 -11.58
N ALA A 171 4.87 22.17 -11.39
CA ALA A 171 4.81 21.12 -10.37
C ALA A 171 4.89 21.71 -8.95
N ALA A 172 4.17 21.09 -8.00
CA ALA A 172 4.31 21.43 -6.59
C ALA A 172 5.75 21.18 -6.10
N ALA A 173 6.28 22.11 -5.31
CA ALA A 173 7.67 22.04 -4.82
C ALA A 173 7.94 20.87 -3.87
N ASN A 174 6.90 20.41 -3.15
CA ASN A 174 7.01 19.34 -2.15
C ASN A 174 6.20 18.12 -2.57
N ALA A 175 6.64 16.95 -2.11
CA ALA A 175 5.88 15.72 -2.26
C ALA A 175 4.57 15.80 -1.44
N MET A 176 3.49 15.31 -2.03
CA MET A 176 2.20 15.13 -1.38
C MET A 176 2.14 13.75 -0.73
N ARG A 177 1.55 13.67 0.47
CA ARG A 177 1.38 12.42 1.22
C ARG A 177 -0.09 12.14 1.44
N TYR A 178 -0.56 11.02 0.92
CA TYR A 178 -1.94 10.57 1.04
C TYR A 178 -2.03 9.37 1.97
N THR A 179 -3.09 9.32 2.78
CA THR A 179 -3.45 8.15 3.57
C THR A 179 -4.28 7.18 2.74
N ARG A 180 -4.02 5.87 2.87
CA ARG A 180 -4.86 4.83 2.26
C ARG A 180 -6.25 4.87 2.86
N CYS A 181 -7.28 4.95 2.03
CA CYS A 181 -8.65 4.80 2.49
C CYS A 181 -8.97 3.32 2.69
N ALA A 182 -9.75 3.00 3.72
CA ALA A 182 -10.32 1.66 3.86
C ALA A 182 -11.21 1.36 2.65
N ALA A 183 -11.18 0.09 2.22
CA ALA A 183 -12.06 -0.43 1.18
C ALA A 183 -13.49 -0.61 1.71
#